data_AF-A0A2S3ZCF6-F1
#
_entry.id   AF-A0A2S3ZCF6-F1
#
_cell.length_a   1.000
_cell.length_b   1.000
_cell.length_c   1.000
_cell.angle_alpha   90.00
_cell.angle_beta   90.00
_cell.angle_gamma   90.00
#
_symmetry.space_group_name_H-M   'P 1'
#
loop_
_entity.id
_entity.type
_entity.pdbx_description
1 polymer ?
#
loop_
_entity_poly.entity_id
_entity_poly.type
_entity_poly.pdbx_seq_one_letter_code
_entity_poly.pdbx_strand_id
1 'polypeptide(L)'
;MAFGKFVDSLFKGPATTDAHSAAVEPAAVVESEDEATRRALDQLRAAVRSSGGELPTLLTSRLAQIDDLLRRVIEMVAAQNASTEQRVLLDAMIRDYLPTPLRAYLALPEAERTNTSAATLQFSAQLGILEETIGDLLNQIRIGAIAELSTHGRFLADKFAAPTLTLDGR
;
A
#
# COMPACT_ATOMS: atom_id res chain seq x y z
N MET A 1 69.54 12.95 3.38
CA MET A 1 69.01 12.08 4.46
C MET A 1 68.72 12.93 5.69
N ALA A 2 67.46 13.28 5.93
CA ALA A 2 66.94 13.80 7.21
C ALA A 2 65.46 14.19 7.02
N PHE A 3 64.51 13.31 7.35
CA PHE A 3 63.07 13.63 7.37
C PHE A 3 62.29 12.67 8.31
N GLY A 4 62.87 12.32 9.46
CA GLY A 4 62.36 11.24 10.33
C GLY A 4 61.96 11.65 11.76
N LYS A 5 61.89 12.94 12.11
CA LYS A 5 61.67 13.36 13.52
C LYS A 5 60.59 14.43 13.75
N PHE A 6 59.68 14.61 12.79
CA PHE A 6 58.61 15.63 12.93
C PHE A 6 57.20 15.03 13.14
N VAL A 7 57.00 13.74 12.93
CA VAL A 7 55.64 13.13 12.96
C VAL A 7 55.25 12.62 14.36
N ASP A 8 56.21 12.37 15.25
CA ASP A 8 55.96 11.69 16.53
C ASP A 8 55.55 12.62 17.69
N SER A 9 55.50 13.94 17.44
CA SER A 9 55.21 14.96 18.46
C SER A 9 53.84 15.62 18.33
N LEU A 10 53.05 15.30 17.29
CA LEU A 10 51.80 16.02 17.01
C LEU A 10 50.53 15.34 17.55
N PHE A 11 50.62 14.10 18.06
CA PHE A 11 49.44 13.32 18.46
C PHE A 11 49.33 13.02 19.96
N LYS A 12 50.15 13.65 20.81
CA LYS A 12 50.05 13.50 22.28
C LYS A 12 49.38 14.72 22.92
N GLY A 13 48.07 14.82 22.75
CA GLY A 13 47.19 15.66 23.58
C GLY A 13 46.66 14.85 24.78
N PRO A 14 46.38 15.48 25.93
CA PRO A 14 45.91 14.79 27.13
C PRO A 14 44.46 14.31 26.97
N ALA A 15 44.17 13.16 27.57
CA ALA A 15 42.84 12.58 27.65
C ALA A 15 41.85 13.53 28.33
N THR A 16 40.90 14.06 27.57
CA THR A 16 39.62 14.53 28.08
C THR A 16 38.59 13.44 27.85
N THR A 17 38.21 12.78 28.94
CA THR A 17 37.02 11.96 29.01
C THR A 17 35.79 12.85 28.82
N ASP A 18 35.42 13.09 27.57
CA ASP A 18 34.06 13.49 27.25
C ASP A 18 33.30 12.22 26.90
N ALA A 19 32.47 11.79 27.85
CA ALA A 19 31.40 10.85 27.59
C ALA A 19 30.46 11.49 26.54
N HIS A 20 30.77 11.27 25.26
CA HIS A 20 29.75 11.30 24.22
C HIS A 20 28.80 10.16 24.54
N SER A 21 27.77 10.50 25.32
CA SER A 21 26.51 9.78 25.34
C SER A 21 26.14 9.57 23.88
N ALA A 22 26.35 8.35 23.38
CA ALA A 22 25.77 7.91 22.14
C ALA A 22 24.26 7.95 22.36
N ALA A 23 23.68 9.12 22.12
CA ALA A 23 22.27 9.23 21.83
C ALA A 23 22.07 8.31 20.64
N VAL A 24 21.51 7.14 20.91
CA VAL A 24 20.88 6.31 19.90
C VAL A 24 19.82 7.21 19.30
N GLU A 25 20.14 7.88 18.20
CA GLU A 25 19.11 8.45 17.35
C GLU A 25 18.12 7.31 17.13
N PRO A 26 16.83 7.47 17.51
CA PRO A 26 15.86 6.44 17.24
C PRO A 26 15.90 6.26 15.72
N ALA A 27 16.32 5.07 15.28
CA ALA A 27 16.30 4.72 13.87
C ALA A 27 14.90 5.07 13.37
N ALA A 28 14.81 6.08 12.51
CA ALA A 28 13.54 6.51 11.96
C ALA A 28 12.90 5.26 11.36
N VAL A 29 11.75 4.85 11.91
CA VAL A 29 11.02 3.69 11.42
C VAL A 29 10.61 4.04 10.00
N VAL A 30 11.35 3.54 9.02
CA VAL A 30 11.03 3.71 7.61
C VAL A 30 9.71 2.97 7.41
N GLU A 31 8.68 3.74 7.14
CA GLU A 31 7.35 3.19 6.88
C GLU A 31 7.41 2.28 5.64
N SER A 32 6.78 1.11 5.71
CA SER A 32 6.58 0.29 4.52
C SER A 32 5.52 0.90 3.59
N GLU A 33 5.65 0.67 2.28
CA GLU A 33 4.66 1.15 1.30
C GLU A 33 3.24 0.71 1.64
N ASP A 34 3.06 -0.54 2.11
CA ASP A 34 1.76 -1.06 2.51
C ASP A 34 1.14 -0.28 3.68
N GLU A 35 1.95 0.10 4.66
CA GLU A 35 1.49 0.93 5.77
C GLU A 35 1.12 2.33 5.29
N ALA A 36 1.88 2.88 4.33
CA ALA A 36 1.60 4.19 3.75
C ALA A 36 0.26 4.20 3.00
N THR A 37 -0.02 3.13 2.26
CA THR A 37 -1.29 2.94 1.56
C THR A 37 -2.45 2.78 2.54
N ARG A 38 -2.30 2.01 3.64
CA ARG A 38 -3.32 1.92 4.70
C ARG A 38 -3.63 3.28 5.31
N ARG A 39 -2.60 4.02 5.68
CA ARG A 39 -2.76 5.36 6.25
C ARG A 39 -3.43 6.33 5.28
N ALA A 40 -3.10 6.26 4.00
CA ALA A 40 -3.75 7.08 2.98
C ALA A 40 -5.25 6.76 2.87
N LEU A 41 -5.65 5.48 2.94
CA LEU A 41 -7.05 5.10 2.96
C LEU A 41 -7.77 5.59 4.24
N ASP A 42 -7.13 5.48 5.39
CA ASP A 42 -7.71 5.98 6.65
C ASP A 42 -7.88 7.50 6.65
N GLN A 43 -6.95 8.24 6.04
CA GLN A 43 -7.06 9.69 5.83
C GLN A 43 -8.22 10.02 4.89
N LEU A 44 -8.37 9.30 3.78
CA LEU A 44 -9.51 9.46 2.87
C LEU A 44 -10.84 9.21 3.60
N ARG A 45 -10.93 8.12 4.36
CA ARG A 45 -12.12 7.80 5.16
C ARG A 45 -12.43 8.87 6.21
N ALA A 46 -11.41 9.46 6.83
CA ALA A 46 -11.58 10.56 7.77
C ALA A 46 -12.11 11.81 7.05
N ALA A 47 -11.57 12.15 5.89
CA ALA A 47 -12.02 13.28 5.07
C ALA A 47 -13.49 13.13 4.65
N VAL A 48 -13.88 11.95 4.14
CA VAL A 48 -15.28 11.66 3.77
C VAL A 48 -16.22 11.83 4.97
N ARG A 49 -15.82 11.33 6.15
CA ARG A 49 -16.62 11.47 7.38
C ARG A 49 -16.74 12.92 7.84
N SER A 50 -15.67 13.72 7.78
CA SER A 50 -15.73 15.14 8.13
C SER A 50 -16.61 15.95 7.18
N SER A 51 -16.74 15.52 5.93
CA SER A 51 -17.63 16.13 4.93
C SER A 51 -19.05 15.53 4.92
N GLY A 52 -19.40 14.66 5.88
CA GLY A 52 -20.66 13.91 5.85
C GLY A 52 -21.93 14.77 5.84
N GLY A 53 -21.88 15.99 6.39
CA GLY A 53 -22.99 16.93 6.31
C GLY A 53 -23.19 17.59 4.94
N GLU A 54 -22.17 17.54 4.09
CA GLU A 54 -22.15 18.16 2.75
C GLU A 54 -22.36 17.15 1.62
N LEU A 55 -22.28 15.85 1.93
CA LEU A 55 -22.41 14.78 0.96
C LEU A 55 -23.82 14.18 0.99
N PRO A 56 -24.50 14.07 -0.17
CA PRO A 56 -25.71 13.29 -0.29
C PRO A 56 -25.55 11.84 0.20
N THR A 57 -26.64 11.30 0.76
CA THR A 57 -26.69 9.92 1.26
C THR A 57 -26.29 8.88 0.21
N LEU A 58 -26.61 9.15 -1.07
CA LEU A 58 -26.21 8.30 -2.19
C LEU A 58 -24.69 8.15 -2.30
N LEU A 59 -23.95 9.27 -2.18
CA LEU A 59 -22.50 9.29 -2.32
C LEU A 59 -21.80 8.76 -1.08
N THR A 60 -22.28 9.08 0.11
CA THR A 60 -21.72 8.55 1.37
C THR A 60 -21.82 7.03 1.42
N SER A 61 -22.96 6.45 1.01
CA SER A 61 -23.13 4.99 0.93
C SER A 61 -22.14 4.34 -0.05
N ARG A 62 -21.99 4.91 -1.26
CA ARG A 62 -21.04 4.38 -2.27
C ARG A 62 -19.59 4.50 -1.83
N LEU A 63 -19.20 5.62 -1.25
CA LEU A 63 -17.85 5.83 -0.74
C LEU A 63 -17.52 4.86 0.41
N ALA A 64 -18.49 4.54 1.28
CA ALA A 64 -18.32 3.53 2.32
C ALA A 64 -18.10 2.12 1.71
N GLN A 65 -18.89 1.73 0.72
CA GLN A 65 -18.71 0.47 0.00
C GLN A 65 -17.34 0.37 -0.68
N ILE A 66 -16.86 1.47 -1.28
CA ILE A 66 -15.53 1.54 -1.87
C ILE A 66 -14.42 1.44 -0.80
N ASP A 67 -14.56 2.10 0.36
CA ASP A 67 -13.61 1.95 1.49
C ASP A 67 -13.51 0.49 1.93
N ASP A 68 -14.64 -0.21 2.08
CA ASP A 68 -14.67 -1.63 2.47
C ASP A 68 -13.96 -2.52 1.44
N LEU A 69 -14.19 -2.29 0.14
CA LEU A 69 -13.52 -3.02 -0.92
C LEU A 69 -12.01 -2.75 -0.96
N LEU A 70 -11.59 -1.49 -0.83
CA LEU A 70 -10.18 -1.10 -0.81
C LEU A 70 -9.44 -1.69 0.39
N ARG A 71 -10.06 -1.73 1.57
CA ARG A 71 -9.49 -2.42 2.75
C ARG A 71 -9.19 -3.87 2.43
N ARG A 72 -10.14 -4.55 1.78
CA ARG A 72 -9.96 -5.95 1.40
C ARG A 72 -8.86 -6.14 0.35
N VAL A 73 -8.72 -5.22 -0.60
CA VAL A 73 -7.61 -5.26 -1.57
C VAL A 73 -6.28 -5.06 -0.87
N ILE A 74 -6.15 -4.10 0.04
CA ILE A 74 -4.92 -3.87 0.81
C ILE A 74 -4.50 -5.12 1.60
N GLU A 75 -5.45 -5.76 2.29
CA GLU A 75 -5.20 -7.01 3.01
C GLU A 75 -4.66 -8.12 2.08
N MET A 76 -5.26 -8.24 0.90
CA MET A 76 -4.86 -9.24 -0.10
C MET A 76 -3.51 -8.95 -0.73
N VAL A 77 -3.22 -7.68 -1.04
CA VAL A 77 -1.92 -7.23 -1.57
C VAL A 77 -0.79 -7.56 -0.61
N ALA A 78 -1.00 -7.31 0.70
CA ALA A 78 -0.03 -7.64 1.74
C ALA A 78 0.16 -9.17 1.91
N ALA A 79 -0.90 -9.96 1.71
CA ALA A 79 -0.85 -11.41 1.93
C ALA A 79 -0.36 -12.23 0.72
N GLN A 80 -0.53 -11.75 -0.51
CA GLN A 80 -0.39 -12.57 -1.73
C GLN A 80 0.69 -12.06 -2.71
N ASN A 81 1.66 -11.26 -2.24
CA ASN A 81 2.73 -10.72 -3.08
C ASN A 81 2.21 -10.12 -4.41
N ALA A 82 1.19 -9.27 -4.33
CA ALA A 82 0.65 -8.60 -5.52
C ALA A 82 1.75 -7.88 -6.31
N SER A 83 1.58 -7.81 -7.63
CA SER A 83 2.57 -7.23 -8.53
C SER A 83 2.76 -5.73 -8.29
N THR A 84 3.89 -5.19 -8.73
CA THR A 84 4.18 -3.75 -8.64
C THR A 84 3.10 -2.92 -9.31
N GLU A 85 2.59 -3.34 -10.46
CA GLU A 85 1.52 -2.65 -11.19
C GLU A 85 0.21 -2.63 -10.40
N GLN A 86 -0.13 -3.74 -9.73
CA GLN A 86 -1.31 -3.84 -8.86
C GLN A 86 -1.20 -2.89 -7.66
N ARG A 87 0.00 -2.79 -7.08
CA ARG A 87 0.30 -1.87 -5.97
C ARG A 87 0.22 -0.40 -6.40
N VAL A 88 0.79 -0.08 -7.56
CA VAL A 88 0.72 1.27 -8.14
C VAL A 88 -0.72 1.67 -8.45
N LEU A 89 -1.52 0.77 -9.04
CA LEU A 89 -2.92 1.04 -9.33
C LEU A 89 -3.73 1.30 -8.05
N LEU A 90 -3.55 0.46 -7.02
CA LEU A 90 -4.17 0.64 -5.71
C LEU A 90 -3.81 2.00 -5.09
N ASP A 91 -2.54 2.38 -5.14
CA ASP A 91 -2.06 3.65 -4.60
C ASP A 91 -2.67 4.85 -5.36
N ALA A 92 -2.73 4.78 -6.69
CA ALA A 92 -3.36 5.81 -7.53
C ALA A 92 -4.86 5.96 -7.23
N MET A 93 -5.58 4.85 -7.00
CA MET A 93 -6.99 4.90 -6.63
C MET A 93 -7.21 5.66 -5.31
N ILE A 94 -6.38 5.37 -4.30
CA ILE A 94 -6.52 5.93 -2.96
C ILE A 94 -6.06 7.39 -2.91
N ARG A 95 -5.00 7.75 -3.63
CA ARG A 95 -4.38 9.08 -3.55
C ARG A 95 -4.90 10.08 -4.58
N ASP A 96 -5.41 9.61 -5.71
CA ASP A 96 -5.83 10.48 -6.81
C ASP A 96 -7.26 10.20 -7.29
N TYR A 97 -7.55 8.98 -7.74
CA TYR A 97 -8.82 8.71 -8.45
C TYR A 97 -10.06 8.86 -7.56
N LEU A 98 -9.93 8.67 -6.24
CA LEU A 98 -10.99 9.02 -5.28
C LEU A 98 -10.91 10.46 -4.77
N PRO A 99 -9.78 10.94 -4.22
CA PRO A 99 -9.76 12.24 -3.56
C PRO A 99 -9.98 13.41 -4.53
N THR A 100 -9.49 13.32 -5.76
CA THR A 100 -9.58 14.41 -6.74
C THR A 100 -11.03 14.70 -7.15
N PRO A 101 -11.83 13.73 -7.64
CA PRO A 101 -13.24 13.99 -7.97
C PRO A 101 -14.08 14.30 -6.72
N LEU A 102 -13.77 13.74 -5.55
CA LEU A 102 -14.44 14.12 -4.30
C LEU A 102 -14.22 15.60 -3.96
N ARG A 103 -12.99 16.09 -4.04
CA ARG A 103 -12.68 17.52 -3.84
C ARG A 103 -13.40 18.40 -4.86
N ALA A 104 -13.42 17.98 -6.13
CA ALA A 104 -14.12 18.72 -7.17
C ALA A 104 -15.63 18.80 -6.91
N TYR A 105 -16.24 17.68 -6.47
CA TYR A 105 -17.65 17.65 -6.10
C TYR A 105 -17.96 18.53 -4.88
N LEU A 106 -17.12 18.49 -3.84
CA LEU A 106 -17.28 19.33 -2.65
C LEU A 106 -17.10 20.81 -2.94
N ALA A 107 -16.37 21.20 -3.99
CA ALA A 107 -16.24 22.59 -4.41
C ALA A 107 -17.49 23.15 -5.11
N LEU A 108 -18.48 22.32 -5.44
CA LEU A 108 -19.73 22.76 -6.05
C LEU A 108 -20.62 23.53 -5.06
N PRO A 109 -21.47 24.44 -5.55
CA PRO A 109 -22.50 25.08 -4.71
C PRO A 109 -23.41 24.06 -4.05
N GLU A 110 -23.86 24.33 -2.82
CA GLU A 110 -24.72 23.42 -2.05
C GLU A 110 -25.99 23.01 -2.81
N ALA A 111 -26.59 23.92 -3.58
CA ALA A 111 -27.77 23.65 -4.40
C ALA A 111 -27.54 22.57 -5.49
N GLU A 112 -26.28 22.37 -5.91
CA GLU A 112 -25.88 21.34 -6.87
C GLU A 112 -25.48 20.03 -6.19
N ARG A 113 -25.43 19.97 -4.86
CA ARG A 113 -25.06 18.79 -4.06
C ARG A 113 -26.27 18.11 -3.44
N THR A 114 -27.33 17.91 -4.24
CA THR A 114 -28.55 17.18 -3.84
C THR A 114 -28.55 15.75 -4.38
N ASN A 115 -29.31 14.84 -3.76
CA ASN A 115 -29.35 13.42 -4.18
C ASN A 115 -29.73 13.21 -5.67
N THR A 116 -30.47 14.14 -6.26
CA THR A 116 -31.00 14.05 -7.63
C THR A 116 -30.32 15.01 -8.62
N SER A 117 -29.32 15.78 -8.19
CA SER A 117 -28.62 16.69 -9.09
C SER A 117 -27.81 15.93 -10.15
N ALA A 118 -27.62 16.55 -11.31
CA ALA A 118 -26.80 15.99 -12.38
C ALA A 118 -25.36 15.70 -11.90
N ALA A 119 -24.78 16.61 -11.11
CA ALA A 119 -23.44 16.45 -10.55
C ALA A 119 -23.34 15.22 -9.63
N THR A 120 -24.33 15.01 -8.75
CA THR A 120 -24.37 13.84 -7.86
C THR A 120 -24.52 12.54 -8.64
N LEU A 121 -25.40 12.51 -9.63
CA LEU A 121 -25.61 11.32 -10.47
C LEU A 121 -24.36 10.98 -11.30
N GLN A 122 -23.69 12.00 -11.85
CA GLN A 122 -22.45 11.83 -12.60
C GLN A 122 -21.33 11.31 -11.70
N PHE A 123 -21.10 11.93 -10.54
CA PHE A 123 -20.08 11.46 -9.62
C PHE A 123 -20.40 10.05 -9.12
N SER A 124 -21.67 9.76 -8.85
CA SER A 124 -22.12 8.42 -8.49
C SER A 124 -21.83 7.38 -9.59
N ALA A 125 -21.94 7.74 -10.87
CA ALA A 125 -21.60 6.85 -11.97
C ALA A 125 -20.07 6.61 -12.05
N GLN A 126 -19.27 7.65 -11.82
CA GLN A 126 -17.81 7.54 -11.74
C GLN A 126 -17.37 6.61 -10.60
N LEU A 127 -18.01 6.72 -9.42
CA LEU A 127 -17.79 5.80 -8.30
C LEU A 127 -18.14 4.35 -8.67
N GLY A 128 -19.19 4.12 -9.47
CA GLY A 128 -19.53 2.78 -9.97
C GLY A 128 -18.45 2.16 -10.85
N ILE A 129 -17.89 2.94 -11.78
CA ILE A 129 -16.76 2.47 -12.63
C ILE A 129 -15.54 2.12 -11.77
N LEU A 130 -15.25 2.96 -10.78
CA LEU A 130 -14.14 2.73 -9.87
C LEU A 130 -14.37 1.46 -9.02
N GLU A 131 -15.58 1.26 -8.51
CA GLU A 131 -15.97 0.06 -7.76
C GLU A 131 -15.74 -1.21 -8.58
N GLU A 132 -16.20 -1.24 -9.84
CA GLU A 132 -15.96 -2.34 -10.79
C GLU A 132 -14.45 -2.59 -10.97
N THR A 133 -13.68 -1.52 -11.17
CA THR A 133 -12.23 -1.62 -11.35
C THR A 133 -11.53 -2.19 -10.11
N ILE A 134 -11.96 -1.83 -8.90
CA ILE A 134 -11.45 -2.39 -7.64
C ILE A 134 -11.81 -3.87 -7.52
N GLY A 135 -13.04 -4.24 -7.91
CA GLY A 135 -13.47 -5.64 -7.96
C GLY A 135 -12.64 -6.48 -8.92
N ASP A 136 -12.33 -5.96 -10.10
CA ASP A 136 -11.46 -6.61 -11.08
C ASP A 136 -10.04 -6.78 -10.55
N LEU A 137 -9.46 -5.76 -9.93
CA LEU A 137 -8.15 -5.83 -9.28
C LEU A 137 -8.11 -6.93 -8.21
N LEU A 138 -9.13 -6.97 -7.34
CA LEU A 138 -9.24 -8.01 -6.29
C LEU A 138 -9.30 -9.42 -6.91
N ASN A 139 -10.03 -9.58 -8.01
CA ASN A 139 -10.14 -10.85 -8.70
C ASN A 139 -8.82 -11.26 -9.37
N GLN A 140 -8.11 -10.31 -9.99
CA GLN A 140 -6.81 -10.55 -10.61
C GLN A 140 -5.76 -11.02 -9.59
N ILE A 141 -5.69 -10.38 -8.42
CA ILE A 141 -4.79 -10.80 -7.33
C ILE A 141 -5.09 -12.25 -6.93
N ARG A 142 -6.36 -12.59 -6.74
CA ARG A 142 -6.79 -13.94 -6.36
C ARG A 142 -6.43 -14.99 -7.41
N ILE A 143 -6.65 -14.70 -8.69
CA ILE A 143 -6.33 -15.61 -9.80
C ILE A 143 -4.81 -15.82 -9.87
N GLY A 144 -4.02 -14.76 -9.72
CA GLY A 144 -2.55 -14.85 -9.68
C GLY A 144 -2.05 -15.79 -8.59
N ALA A 145 -2.56 -15.65 -7.37
CA ALA A 145 -2.19 -16.52 -6.25
C ALA A 145 -2.56 -17.99 -6.48
N ILE A 146 -3.73 -18.26 -7.08
CA ILE A 146 -4.15 -19.64 -7.43
C ILE A 146 -3.20 -20.25 -8.48
N ALA A 147 -2.80 -19.49 -9.49
CA ALA A 147 -1.87 -19.94 -10.52
C ALA A 147 -0.49 -20.27 -9.93
N GLU A 148 -0.01 -19.45 -8.99
CA GLU A 148 1.24 -19.69 -8.28
C GLU A 148 1.18 -20.97 -7.42
N LEU A 149 0.08 -21.18 -6.68
CA LEU A 149 -0.10 -22.40 -5.88
C LEU A 149 -0.15 -23.66 -6.75
N SER A 150 -0.84 -23.60 -7.90
CA SER A 150 -0.90 -24.71 -8.85
C SER A 150 0.49 -25.07 -9.39
N THR A 151 1.29 -24.05 -9.73
CA THR A 151 2.66 -24.22 -10.22
C THR A 151 3.55 -24.86 -9.15
N HIS A 152 3.49 -24.36 -7.91
CA HIS A 152 4.24 -24.94 -6.79
C HIS A 152 3.81 -26.38 -6.48
N GLY A 153 2.50 -26.66 -6.50
CA GLY A 153 1.97 -28.01 -6.28
C GLY A 153 2.46 -29.01 -7.33
N ARG A 154 2.51 -28.59 -8.61
CA ARG A 154 3.03 -29.42 -9.70
C ARG A 154 4.52 -29.66 -9.57
N PHE A 155 5.30 -28.63 -9.23
CA PHE A 155 6.72 -28.78 -8.94
C PHE A 155 6.98 -29.78 -7.80
N LEU A 156 6.20 -29.71 -6.71
CA LEU A 156 6.29 -30.68 -5.61
C LEU A 156 5.90 -32.08 -6.07
N ALA A 157 4.80 -32.22 -6.81
CA ALA A 157 4.38 -33.49 -7.39
C ALA A 157 5.48 -34.09 -8.26
N ASP A 158 6.11 -33.32 -9.14
CA ASP A 158 7.21 -33.80 -9.99
C ASP A 158 8.44 -34.21 -9.15
N LYS A 159 8.77 -33.45 -8.10
CA LYS A 159 9.89 -33.77 -7.19
C LYS A 159 9.67 -35.05 -6.38
N PHE A 160 8.43 -35.33 -5.98
CA PHE A 160 8.08 -36.50 -5.17
C PHE A 160 7.54 -37.69 -5.98
N ALA A 161 7.16 -37.49 -7.25
CA ALA A 161 6.70 -38.54 -8.15
C ALA A 161 7.84 -39.29 -8.85
N ALA A 162 9.11 -38.92 -8.61
CA ALA A 162 10.25 -39.74 -8.98
C ALA A 162 10.18 -41.09 -8.22
N PRO A 163 9.97 -42.23 -8.92
CA PRO A 163 9.72 -43.49 -8.23
C PRO A 163 11.01 -44.16 -7.77
N THR A 164 10.97 -44.57 -6.50
CA THR A 164 11.50 -45.80 -5.92
C THR A 164 13.01 -45.98 -6.02
N LEU A 165 13.68 -45.81 -4.87
CA LEU A 165 14.91 -46.53 -4.54
C LEU A 165 14.74 -48.02 -4.92
N THR A 166 15.19 -48.39 -6.12
CA THR A 166 15.42 -49.78 -6.48
C THR A 166 16.59 -50.24 -5.65
N LEU A 167 16.31 -50.87 -4.52
CA LEU A 167 17.29 -51.65 -3.79
C LEU A 167 17.53 -52.93 -4.60
N ASP A 168 18.30 -52.83 -5.68
CA ASP A 168 18.90 -53.98 -6.33
C ASP A 168 20.04 -54.48 -5.44
N GLY A 169 19.63 -55.24 -4.42
CA GLY A 169 20.50 -55.95 -3.50
C GLY A 169 20.44 -57.44 -3.78
N ARG A 170 21.50 -57.93 -4.45
CA ARG A 170 21.97 -59.32 -4.56
C ARG A 170 21.20 -60.31 -5.44
#